data_AF-A0A0F9JW39-F1
#
_entry.id   AF-A0A0F9JW39-F1
#
_cell.length_a   1.000
_cell.length_b   1.000
_cell.length_c   1.000
_cell.angle_alpha   90.00
_cell.angle_beta   90.00
_cell.angle_gamma   90.00
#
_symmetry.space_group_name_H-M   'P 1'
#
loop_
_entity.id
_entity.type
_entity.pdbx_description
1 polymer ?
#
loop_
_entity_poly.entity_id
_entity_poly.type
_entity_poly.pdbx_seq_one_letter_code
_entity_poly.pdbx_strand_id
1 'polypeptide(L)' 'FLKKFNIPASAMTRVIKRSYTLLGLLSFFTVGSDEVKAWTIKAGTKAIDAAGAIHSLVHRR' A
#
# COMPACT_ATOMS: atom_id res chain seq x y z
N PHE A 1 8.46 -21.31 -11.89
CA PHE A 1 8.77 -22.15 -10.72
C PHE A 1 7.50 -22.47 -9.91
N LEU A 2 6.86 -21.52 -9.22
CA LEU A 2 5.70 -21.77 -8.34
C LEU A 2 4.47 -22.40 -9.03
N LYS A 3 4.14 -21.96 -10.26
CA LYS A 3 3.03 -22.53 -11.05
C LYS A 3 3.22 -24.01 -11.41
N LYS A 4 4.47 -24.49 -11.48
CA LYS A 4 4.79 -25.91 -11.74
C LYS A 4 4.50 -26.81 -10.53
N PHE A 5 4.42 -26.23 -9.32
CA PHE A 5 4.14 -26.94 -8.08
C PHE A 5 2.72 -26.69 -7.56
N ASN A 6 1.84 -26.09 -8.38
CA ASN A 6 0.48 -25.73 -7.99
C ASN A 6 0.41 -24.82 -6.74
N ILE A 7 1.46 -24.02 -6.49
CA ILE A 7 1.51 -23.09 -5.36
C ILE A 7 0.87 -21.76 -5.81
N PRO A 8 -0.30 -21.39 -5.28
CA PRO A 8 -1.07 -20.25 -5.78
C PRO A 8 -0.47 -18.90 -5.41
N ALA A 9 0.30 -18.83 -4.31
CA ALA A 9 0.99 -17.63 -3.89
C ALA A 9 2.24 -17.97 -3.09
N SER A 10 3.27 -17.13 -3.19
CA SER A 10 4.46 -17.25 -2.35
C SER A 10 4.10 -17.15 -0.86
N ALA A 11 4.75 -17.97 -0.03
CA ALA A 11 4.63 -17.87 1.42
C ALA A 11 4.97 -16.45 1.94
N MET A 12 5.93 -15.79 1.29
CA MET A 12 6.30 -14.41 1.58
C MET A 12 5.12 -13.44 1.36
N THR A 13 4.39 -13.58 0.26
CA THR A 13 3.21 -12.76 -0.04
C THR A 13 2.13 -12.94 1.03
N ARG A 14 1.95 -14.17 1.53
CA ARG A 14 1.00 -14.45 2.61
C ARG A 14 1.41 -13.76 3.92
N VAL A 15 2.69 -13.81 4.28
CA VAL A 15 3.21 -13.16 5.49
C VAL A 15 3.05 -11.64 5.39
N ILE A 16 3.47 -11.02 4.29
CA ILE A 16 3.33 -9.57 4.07
C ILE A 16 1.86 -9.14 4.23
N LYS A 17 0.93 -9.84 3.58
CA LYS A 17 -0.50 -9.51 3.65
C LYS A 17 -1.05 -9.63 5.08
N ARG A 18 -0.63 -10.66 5.83
CA ARG A 18 -1.02 -10.85 7.23
C ARG A 18 -0.44 -9.76 8.13
N SER A 19 0.83 -9.38 7.94
CA SER A 19 1.46 -8.29 8.69
C SER A 19 0.76 -6.95 8.44
N TYR A 20 0.42 -6.63 7.19
CA TYR A 20 -0.39 -5.44 6.87
C TYR A 20 -1.74 -5.46 7.56
N THR A 21 -2.44 -6.60 7.53
CA THR A 21 -3.73 -6.75 8.21
C THR A 21 -3.60 -6.58 9.72
N LEU A 22 -2.58 -7.21 10.33
CA LEU A 22 -2.32 -7.17 11.77
C LEU A 22 -2.01 -5.74 12.25
N LEU A 23 -1.22 -5.00 11.48
CA LEU A 23 -0.88 -3.61 11.77
C LEU A 23 -2.01 -2.64 11.40
N GLY A 24 -3.12 -3.14 10.83
CA GLY A 24 -4.22 -2.32 10.35
C GLY A 24 -3.77 -1.34 9.27
N LEU A 25 -2.91 -1.78 8.34
CA LEU A 25 -2.37 -0.97 7.26
C LEU A 25 -3.07 -1.26 5.94
N LEU A 26 -3.25 -0.21 5.14
CA LEU A 26 -3.79 -0.23 3.79
C LEU A 26 -2.81 0.50 2.86
N SER A 27 -2.81 0.12 1.58
CA SER A 27 -2.09 0.85 0.55
C SER A 27 -3.07 1.55 -0.38
N PHE A 28 -2.80 2.81 -0.69
CA PHE A 28 -3.50 3.55 -1.74
C PHE A 28 -2.50 4.03 -2.78
N PHE A 29 -2.98 4.34 -3.99
CA PHE A 29 -2.10 4.63 -5.12
C PHE A 29 -2.30 6.05 -5.62
N THR A 30 -1.19 6.69 -5.97
CA THR A 30 -1.18 7.88 -6.82
C THR A 30 -0.70 7.47 -8.19
N VAL A 31 -1.43 7.87 -9.23
CA VAL A 31 -1.11 7.60 -10.63
C VAL A 31 -0.91 8.94 -11.32
N GLY A 32 0.31 9.18 -11.82
CA GLY A 32 0.65 10.25 -12.74
C GLY A 32 1.00 9.69 -14.12
N SER A 33 1.23 10.57 -15.09
CA SER A 33 1.71 10.19 -16.44
C SER A 33 3.03 9.40 -16.39
N ASP A 34 3.89 9.73 -15.43
CA ASP A 34 5.27 9.24 -15.37
C ASP A 34 5.54 8.32 -14.16
N GLU A 35 4.63 8.25 -13.18
CA GLU A 35 4.84 7.47 -11.96
C GLU A 35 3.55 6.88 -11.39
N VAL A 36 3.62 5.62 -10.96
CA VAL A 36 2.63 4.99 -10.09
C VAL A 36 3.30 4.67 -8.77
N LYS A 37 2.77 5.22 -7.67
CA LYS A 37 3.32 5.03 -6.33
C LYS A 37 2.26 4.52 -5.36
N ALA A 38 2.66 3.53 -4.56
CA ALA A 38 1.86 2.99 -3.46
C ALA A 38 2.27 3.65 -2.14
N TRP A 39 1.29 4.10 -1.37
CA TRP A 39 1.47 4.76 -0.08
C TRP A 39 0.78 3.95 1.01
N THR A 40 1.50 3.65 2.09
CA THR A 40 0.99 2.86 3.22
C THR A 40 0.41 3.77 4.30
N ILE A 41 -0.87 3.58 4.62
CA ILE A 41 -1.63 4.33 5.63
C ILE A 41 -2.31 3.37 6.62
N LYS A 42 -2.79 3.89 7.74
CA LYS A 42 -3.63 3.11 8.65
C LYS A 42 -5.04 2.98 8.09
N ALA A 43 -5.69 1.87 8.40
CA ALA A 43 -7.08 1.64 8.10
C ALA A 43 -7.96 2.66 8.84
N GLY A 44 -8.86 3.31 8.11
CA GLY A 44 -9.71 4.38 8.64
C GLY A 44 -9.07 5.77 8.67
N THR A 45 -7.83 5.94 8.17
CA THR A 45 -7.27 7.28 7.96
C THR A 45 -8.16 8.06 6.99
N LYS A 46 -8.58 9.28 7.37
CA LYS A 46 -9.40 10.14 6.52
C LYS A 46 -8.63 10.47 5.24
N ALA A 47 -9.34 10.61 4.13
CA ALA A 47 -8.73 10.91 2.84
C ALA A 47 -7.83 12.15 2.87
N ILE A 48 -8.20 13.19 3.65
CA ILE A 48 -7.42 14.43 3.76
C ILE A 48 -6.10 14.22 4.52
N ASP A 49 -6.11 13.39 5.56
CA ASP A 49 -4.92 13.05 6.35
C ASP A 49 -4.00 12.12 5.55
N ALA A 50 -4.58 11.20 4.76
CA ALA A 50 -3.84 10.35 3.83
C ALA A 50 -3.19 11.17 2.71
N ALA A 51 -3.87 12.21 2.20
CA ALA A 51 -3.29 13.15 1.25
C ALA A 51 -2.07 13.87 1.87
N GLY A 52 -2.11 14.20 3.16
CA GLY A 52 -0.97 14.74 3.91
C GLY A 52 0.29 13.87 3.85
N ALA A 53 0.15 12.53 3.75
CA ALA A 53 1.30 11.63 3.59
C ALA A 53 1.98 11.73 2.21
N ILE A 54 1.23 12.13 1.18
CA ILE A 54 1.78 12.51 -0.14
C ILE A 54 2.34 13.94 -0.07
N HIS A 55 1.78 14.75 0.83
CA HIS A 55 1.85 16.20 0.81
C HIS A 55 2.48 16.85 2.03
N SER A 56 3.66 16.38 2.42
CA SER A 56 4.75 17.32 2.77
C SER A 56 5.15 18.21 1.58
N LEU A 57 4.65 17.93 0.36
CA LEU A 57 4.82 18.69 -0.89
C LEU A 57 3.67 19.67 -1.25
N VAL A 58 2.46 19.57 -0.69
CA VAL A 58 1.32 20.49 -1.01
C VAL A 58 0.73 21.18 0.20
N HIS A 59 1.14 20.85 1.42
CA HIS A 59 0.84 21.68 2.59
C HIS A 59 1.68 22.97 2.63
N ARG A 60 1.83 23.65 1.50
CA ARG A 60 2.39 25.00 1.40
C ARG A 60 1.40 25.90 0.65
N ARG A 61 0.21 26.08 1.22
CA ARG A 61 -0.63 27.27 1.04
C ARG A 61 -1.40 27.52 2.33
#